data_AF-A0A953IX69-F1
#
_entry.id   AF-A0A953IX69-F1
#
_cell.length_a   1.000
_cell.length_b   1.000
_cell.length_c   1.000
_cell.angle_alpha   90.00
_cell.angle_beta   90.00
_cell.angle_gamma   90.00
#
_symmetry.space_group_name_H-M   'P 1'
#
loop_
_entity.id
_entity.type
_entity.pdbx_description
1 polymer ?
#
loop_
_entity_poly.entity_id
_entity_poly.type
_entity_poly.pdbx_seq_one_letter_code
_entity_poly.pdbx_strand_id
1 'polypeptide(L)' 'MSALFEELDYQPTPIGALSLCRRRELSLGVDVFEIKLGDEYLMSSLFTASEIALAQLGLAELSGTALDIAVGG' A
#
# COMPACT_ATOMS: atom_id res chain seq x y z
N MET A 1 21.35 2.97 -0.40
CA MET A 1 20.13 2.13 -0.37
C MET A 1 20.56 0.67 -0.26
N SER A 2 19.97 -0.10 0.66
CA SER A 2 20.28 -1.53 0.81
C SER A 2 19.42 -2.34 -0.15
N ALA A 3 19.98 -3.44 -0.67
CA ALA A 3 19.25 -4.37 -1.54
C ALA A 3 18.08 -5.08 -0.81
N LEU A 4 18.13 -5.13 0.52
CA LEU A 4 17.15 -5.86 1.33
C LEU A 4 16.06 -4.97 1.91
N PHE A 5 16.35 -3.69 2.13
CA PHE A 5 15.44 -2.75 2.78
C PHE A 5 15.78 -1.31 2.40
N GLU A 6 14.75 -0.50 2.22
CA GLU A 6 14.85 0.92 1.91
C GLU A 6 13.62 1.66 2.43
N GLU A 7 13.83 2.74 3.18
CA GLU A 7 12.77 3.72 3.43
C GLU A 7 12.70 4.66 2.22
N LEU A 8 11.53 4.70 1.58
CA LEU A 8 11.26 5.45 0.36
C LEU A 8 10.73 6.85 0.64
N ASP A 9 9.91 6.99 1.69
CA ASP A 9 9.34 8.27 2.10
C ASP A 9 9.02 8.27 3.60
N TYR A 10 9.04 9.45 4.20
CA TYR A 10 8.71 9.66 5.60
C TYR A 10 7.98 11.00 5.76
N GLN A 11 6.78 10.95 6.33
CA GLN A 11 5.95 12.13 6.54
C GLN A 11 5.37 12.17 7.96
N PRO A 12 5.69 13.20 8.77
CA PRO A 12 5.02 13.38 10.05
C PRO A 12 3.55 13.78 9.82
N THR A 13 2.62 13.10 10.49
CA THR A 13 1.19 13.43 10.48
C THR A 13 0.67 13.61 11.90
N PRO A 14 -0.52 14.22 12.10
CA PRO A 14 -1.10 14.38 13.43
C PRO A 14 -1.37 13.07 14.18
N ILE A 15 -1.52 11.95 13.46
CA ILE A 15 -1.80 10.63 14.05
C ILE A 15 -0.55 9.76 14.23
N GLY A 16 0.63 10.28 13.87
CA GLY A 16 1.90 9.54 13.89
C GLY A 16 2.69 9.74 12.61
N ALA A 17 3.95 9.35 12.60
CA ALA A 17 4.76 9.40 11.38
C ALA A 17 4.35 8.30 10.41
N LEU A 18 4.05 8.65 9.16
CA LEU A 18 3.91 7.69 8.10
C LEU A 18 5.27 7.42 7.47
N SER A 19 5.66 6.15 7.35
CA SER A 19 6.87 5.74 6.66
C SER A 19 6.53 4.70 5.60
N LEU A 20 6.96 4.95 4.36
CA LEU A 20 6.86 4.00 3.26
C LEU A 20 8.19 3.27 3.13
N CYS A 21 8.17 1.95 3.28
CA CYS A 21 9.34 1.10 3.18
C CYS A 21 9.20 0.11 2.03
N ARG A 22 10.29 -0.14 1.30
CA ARG A 22 10.45 -1.31 0.44
C ARG A 22 11.35 -2.33 1.14
N ARG A 23 10.85 -3.56 1.30
CA ARG A 23 11.60 -4.70 1.84
C ARG A 23 11.64 -5.82 0.82
N ARG A 24 12.78 -6.50 0.70
CA ARG A 24 12.89 -7.74 -0.08
C ARG A 24 12.32 -8.91 0.74
N GLU A 25 11.23 -9.51 0.28
CA GLU A 25 10.75 -10.77 0.84
C GLU A 25 11.53 -11.92 0.21
N LEU A 26 12.51 -12.43 0.95
CA LEU A 26 13.47 -13.41 0.45
C LEU A 26 12.83 -14.75 0.09
N SER A 27 11.83 -15.20 0.85
CA SER A 27 11.19 -16.50 0.62
C SER A 27 10.40 -16.54 -0.69
N LEU A 28 9.86 -15.40 -1.11
CA LEU A 28 9.08 -15.24 -2.32
C LEU A 28 9.87 -14.63 -3.47
N GLY A 29 11.04 -14.04 -3.19
CA GLY A 29 11.86 -13.37 -4.20
C GLY A 29 11.18 -12.13 -4.79
N VAL A 30 10.36 -11.42 -4.01
CA VAL A 30 9.63 -10.22 -4.43
C VAL A 30 9.95 -9.04 -3.53
N ASP A 31 9.68 -7.83 -4.02
CA ASP A 31 9.72 -6.63 -3.19
C ASP A 31 8.33 -6.39 -2.61
N VAL A 32 8.29 -6.09 -1.32
CA VAL A 32 7.07 -5.76 -0.58
C VAL A 32 7.16 -4.31 -0.15
N PHE A 33 6.07 -3.58 -0.39
CA PHE A 33 5.92 -2.19 0.00
C PHE A 33 5.01 -2.12 1.22
N GLU A 34 5.50 -1.50 2.28
CA GLU A 34 4.84 -1.45 3.58
C GLU A 34 4.71 0.00 4.02
N ILE A 35 3.54 0.36 4.52
CA ILE A 35 3.29 1.63 5.18
C ILE A 35 3.25 1.37 6.68
N LYS A 36 4.04 2.14 7.43
CA LYS A 36 4.03 2.14 8.89
C LYS A 36 3.44 3.43 9.43
N LEU A 37 2.71 3.34 10.54
CA LEU A 37 2.26 4.49 11.33
C LEU A 37 2.97 4.47 12.69
N GLY A 38 3.95 5.35 12.85
CA GLY A 38 4.94 5.23 13.91
C GLY A 38 5.73 3.95 13.75
N ASP A 39 5.67 3.08 14.75
CA ASP A 39 6.37 1.79 14.76
C ASP A 39 5.51 0.61 14.27
N GLU A 40 4.20 0.83 14.09
CA GLU A 40 3.21 -0.20 13.74
C GLU A 40 3.01 -0.33 12.22
N TYR A 41 2.69 -1.53 11.73
CA TYR A 41 2.35 -1.76 10.32
C TYR A 41 0.90 -1.37 10.05
N LEU A 42 0.70 -0.49 9.06
CA LEU A 42 -0.61 -0.03 8.64
C LEU A 42 -1.12 -0.81 7.41
N MET A 43 -0.28 -0.97 6.38
CA MET A 43 -0.64 -1.69 5.15
C MET A 43 0.58 -2.39 4.53
N SER A 44 0.35 -3.46 3.76
CA SER A 44 1.37 -4.20 3.03
C SER A 44 0.89 -4.58 1.63
N SER A 45 1.74 -4.41 0.63
CA SER A 45 1.46 -4.84 -0.75
C SER A 45 1.42 -6.35 -0.91
N LEU A 46 1.86 -7.13 0.09
CA LEU A 46 1.91 -8.59 0.01
C LEU A 46 0.52 -9.24 0.14
N PHE A 47 -0.40 -8.58 0.84
CA PHE A 47 -1.73 -9.12 1.15
C PHE A 47 -2.82 -8.13 0.75
N THR A 48 -3.11 -8.04 -0.55
CA THR A 48 -4.09 -7.10 -1.11
C THR A 48 -5.33 -7.78 -1.71
N ALA A 49 -5.44 -9.11 -1.56
CA ALA A 49 -6.47 -9.90 -2.25
C ALA A 49 -7.89 -9.48 -1.85
N SER A 50 -8.11 -9.22 -0.56
CA SER A 50 -9.41 -8.80 -0.04
C SER A 50 -9.77 -7.39 -0.48
N GLU A 51 -8.80 -6.47 -0.47
CA GLU A 51 -8.99 -5.09 -0.94
C GLU A 51 -9.31 -5.06 -2.43
N ILE A 52 -8.59 -5.84 -3.24
CA ILE A 52 -8.86 -5.96 -4.68
C ILE A 52 -10.24 -6.56 -4.92
N ALA A 53 -10.60 -7.64 -4.23
CA ALA A 53 -11.92 -8.26 -4.36
C ALA A 53 -13.04 -7.29 -3.97
N LEU A 54 -12.89 -6.55 -2.88
CA LEU A 54 -13.84 -5.54 -2.45
C LEU A 54 -13.97 -4.40 -3.47
N ALA A 55 -12.85 -3.92 -4.01
CA ALA A 55 -12.84 -2.89 -5.05
C ALA A 55 -13.54 -3.38 -6.33
N GLN A 56 -13.29 -4.62 -6.75
CA GLN A 56 -13.95 -5.22 -7.93
C GLN A 56 -15.46 -5.28 -7.76
N LEU A 57 -15.96 -5.68 -6.58
CA LEU A 57 -17.40 -5.71 -6.30
C LEU A 57 -18.02 -4.30 -6.39
N GLY A 58 -17.39 -3.29 -5.79
CA GLY A 58 -17.88 -1.92 -5.86
C GLY A 58 -17.85 -1.33 -7.27
N LEU A 59 -16.79 -1.59 -8.03
CA LEU A 59 -16.63 -1.10 -9.40
C LEU A 59 -17.58 -1.77 -10.40
N ALA A 60 -17.95 -3.03 -10.18
CA ALA A 60 -18.88 -3.76 -11.04
C ALA A 60 -20.28 -3.14 -11.10
N GLU A 61 -20.67 -2.38 -10.07
CA GLU A 61 -21.95 -1.68 -9.99
C GLU A 61 -21.95 -0.34 -10.76
N LEU A 62 -20.78 0.16 -11.17
CA LEU A 62 -20.68 1.40 -11.93
C LEU A 62 -21.01 1.16 -13.41
N SER A 63 -21.73 2.09 -14.02
CA SER A 63 -22.06 2.07 -15.44
C SER A 63 -21.45 3.27 -16.17
N GLY A 64 -21.08 3.07 -17.43
CA GLY A 64 -20.41 4.08 -18.26
C GLY A 64 -18.88 3.98 -18.23
N THR A 65 -18.24 4.73 -19.14
CA THR A 65 -16.78 4.64 -19.39
C THR A 65 -16.03 5.94 -19.10
N ALA A 66 -16.74 7.00 -18.69
CA ALA A 66 -16.18 8.32 -18.41
C ALA A 66 -16.31 8.63 -16.91
N LEU A 67 -15.65 7.83 -16.08
CA LEU A 67 -15.64 8.00 -14.63
C LEU A 67 -14.44 8.83 -14.21
N ASP A 68 -14.66 9.83 -13.37
CA ASP A 68 -13.61 10.55 -12.67
C ASP A 68 -13.25 9.76 -11.41
N ILE A 69 -12.03 9.22 -11.36
CA ILE A 69 -11.56 8.39 -10.25
C ILE A 69 -10.61 9.19 -9.37
N ALA A 70 -10.90 9.26 -8.07
CA ALA A 70 -9.98 9.73 -7.05
C ALA A 70 -9.46 8.53 -6.25
N VAL A 71 -8.14 8.42 -6.14
CA VAL A 71 -7.50 7.43 -5.26
C VAL A 71 -6.97 8.17 -4.05
N GLY A 72 -7.55 7.88 -2.88
CA GLY A 72 -7.09 8.41 -1.60
C GLY A 72 -6.13 7.43 -0.93
N GLY A 73 -5.04 7.96 -0.37
CA GLY A 73 -4.16 7.28 0.58
C GLY A 73 -4.39 7.79 1.99
#